data_AF-P0CM94-F1
#
_entry.id   AF-P0CM94-F1
#
_cell.length_a   1.000
_cell.length_b   1.000
_cell.length_c   1.000
_cell.angle_alpha   90.00
_cell.angle_beta   90.00
_cell.angle_gamma   90.00
#
_symmetry.space_group_name_H-M   'P 1'
#
loop_
_entity.id
_entity.type
_entity.pdbx_description
1 polymer ?
#
loop_
_entity_poly.entity_id
_entity_poly.type
_entity_poly.pdbx_seq_one_letter_code
_entity_poly.pdbx_strand_id
1 'polypeptide(L)'
;MYGNVGLATARGSGTNGYVTRNTAHLRIREGPPGGQPYGSGYDALLESVSKPPIHRAPDQGILEHERKRRVEVKVMELRDELEEKGMEEDDIEEECSKLRQKLTAQPEQLGGRGLDTHSLAAAKEIEMSRLQRALGVSVNHEEGRAFKRETEEEKAARLAKREERERERIEAAITRERENEKRKQEWEEKERLRRREEYKRRRRD
;
A
#
# COMPACT_ATOMS: atom_id res chain seq x y z
N MET A 1 -11.45 24.92 57.59
CA MET A 1 -12.24 24.57 56.39
C MET A 1 -11.46 24.96 55.14
N TYR A 2 -11.29 24.04 54.19
CA TYR A 2 -10.71 24.31 52.87
C TYR A 2 -11.64 23.69 51.80
N GLY A 3 -12.12 24.48 50.83
CA GLY A 3 -13.02 23.99 49.78
C GLY A 3 -14.35 23.38 50.28
N ASN A 4 -14.92 23.92 51.37
CA ASN A 4 -16.09 23.36 52.06
C ASN A 4 -15.89 21.94 52.63
N VAL A 5 -14.63 21.48 52.73
CA VAL A 5 -14.28 20.19 53.34
C VAL A 5 -13.45 20.43 54.62
N GLY A 6 -13.66 19.61 55.63
CA GLY A 6 -12.97 19.65 56.92
C GLY A 6 -13.68 20.46 58.01
N LEU A 7 -13.06 20.49 59.19
CA LEU A 7 -13.59 21.19 60.37
C LEU A 7 -13.24 22.69 60.33
N ALA A 8 -14.06 23.53 60.98
CA ALA A 8 -13.78 24.96 61.15
C ALA A 8 -12.58 25.19 62.09
N THR A 9 -12.53 24.45 63.20
CA THR A 9 -11.39 24.37 64.10
C THR A 9 -11.19 22.92 64.54
N ALA A 10 -9.95 22.48 64.76
CA ALA A 10 -9.65 21.17 65.34
C ALA A 10 -9.94 21.12 66.86
N ARG A 11 -10.10 22.29 67.49
CA ARG A 11 -10.45 22.37 68.92
C ARG A 11 -11.86 21.82 69.15
N GLY A 12 -11.97 20.82 70.03
CA GLY A 12 -13.23 20.18 70.39
C GLY A 12 -13.60 18.94 69.57
N SER A 13 -12.91 18.62 68.47
CA SER A 13 -13.18 17.40 67.70
C SER A 13 -12.50 16.14 68.22
N GLY A 14 -11.53 16.28 69.14
CA GLY A 14 -10.71 15.15 69.60
C GLY A 14 -9.78 14.58 68.53
N THR A 15 -9.63 15.25 67.39
CA THR A 15 -8.74 14.86 66.29
C THR A 15 -7.78 15.99 65.95
N ASN A 16 -6.69 15.68 65.26
CA ASN A 16 -5.72 16.64 64.74
C ASN A 16 -6.24 17.48 63.56
N GLY A 17 -7.48 17.27 63.09
CA GLY A 17 -8.09 18.05 62.00
C GLY A 17 -7.51 17.79 60.60
N TYR A 18 -6.76 16.71 60.40
CA TYR A 18 -6.14 16.37 59.12
C TYR A 18 -7.17 15.85 58.11
N VAL A 19 -7.20 16.42 56.91
CA VAL A 19 -8.15 16.07 55.83
C VAL A 19 -7.36 15.62 54.60
N THR A 20 -7.67 14.44 54.07
CA THR A 20 -7.08 13.92 52.84
C THR A 20 -8.10 13.94 51.69
N ARG A 21 -7.61 14.03 50.45
CA ARG A 21 -8.46 13.81 49.26
C ARG A 21 -8.94 12.37 49.22
N ASN A 22 -10.21 12.16 48.86
CA ASN A 22 -10.71 10.82 48.57
C ASN A 22 -10.12 10.32 47.23
N THR A 23 -9.27 9.30 47.27
CA THR A 23 -8.66 8.70 46.07
C THR A 23 -9.63 7.79 45.31
N ALA A 24 -10.67 7.28 45.96
CA ALA A 24 -11.72 6.46 45.35
C ALA A 24 -12.84 7.30 44.70
N HIS A 25 -12.82 8.62 44.85
CA HIS A 25 -13.81 9.50 44.22
C HIS A 25 -13.58 9.53 42.70
N LEU A 26 -14.32 8.69 41.97
CA LEU A 26 -14.43 8.79 40.52
C LEU A 26 -15.03 10.15 40.19
N ARG A 27 -14.23 11.04 39.58
CA ARG A 27 -14.80 12.21 38.92
C ARG A 27 -15.77 11.69 37.88
N ILE A 28 -17.02 12.17 37.91
CA ILE A 28 -17.92 12.00 36.77
C ILE A 28 -17.12 12.53 35.58
N ARG A 29 -16.72 11.63 34.69
CA ARG A 29 -15.89 11.98 33.54
C ARG A 29 -16.74 12.99 32.77
N GLU A 30 -16.29 14.23 32.69
CA GLU A 30 -16.90 15.21 31.81
C GLU A 30 -16.64 14.74 30.37
N GLY A 31 -17.56 13.91 29.89
CA GLY A 31 -17.54 13.36 28.55
C GLY A 31 -16.43 12.32 28.27
N PRO A 32 -16.40 11.85 27.01
CA PRO A 32 -15.31 11.05 26.48
C PRO A 32 -13.95 11.73 26.72
N PRO A 33 -12.83 10.99 26.72
CA PRO A 33 -11.48 11.59 26.73
C PRO A 33 -11.39 12.63 25.61
N GLY A 34 -11.45 13.92 25.98
CA GLY A 34 -11.73 15.02 25.04
C GLY A 34 -12.47 16.21 25.65
N GLY A 35 -13.07 16.09 26.84
CA GLY A 35 -13.40 17.25 27.69
C GLY A 35 -14.52 18.15 27.17
N GLN A 36 -15.45 17.63 26.35
CA GLN A 36 -16.67 18.37 26.01
C GLN A 36 -17.85 17.88 26.85
N PRO A 37 -18.34 18.71 27.80
CA PRO A 37 -19.60 18.45 28.47
C PRO A 37 -20.74 18.78 27.50
N TYR A 38 -21.84 18.02 27.59
CA TYR A 38 -23.09 18.14 26.83
C TYR A 38 -23.15 17.50 25.43
N GLY A 39 -23.65 16.25 25.39
CA GLY A 39 -24.56 15.75 24.34
C GLY A 39 -24.03 15.47 22.94
N SER A 40 -23.04 16.21 22.44
CA SER A 40 -22.63 16.14 21.04
C SER A 40 -21.56 15.08 20.75
N GLY A 41 -20.85 14.60 21.78
CA GLY A 41 -19.68 13.73 21.59
C GLY A 41 -20.00 12.26 21.31
N TYR A 42 -21.11 11.73 21.84
CA TYR A 42 -21.45 10.32 21.64
C TYR A 42 -22.02 10.06 20.25
N ASP A 43 -22.91 10.95 19.77
CA ASP A 43 -23.50 10.84 18.44
C ASP A 43 -22.46 11.07 17.34
N ALA A 44 -21.57 12.07 17.50
CA ALA A 44 -20.45 12.28 16.58
C ALA A 44 -19.45 11.11 16.59
N LEU A 45 -19.21 10.48 17.75
CA LEU A 45 -18.37 9.29 17.83
C LEU A 45 -19.04 8.11 17.11
N LEU A 46 -20.32 7.85 17.36
CA LEU A 46 -21.11 6.83 16.66
C LEU A 46 -21.11 7.06 15.15
N GLU A 47 -21.31 8.30 14.71
CA GLU A 47 -21.28 8.67 13.30
C GLU A 47 -19.88 8.45 12.70
N SER A 48 -18.82 8.77 13.45
CA SER A 48 -17.44 8.54 13.00
C SER A 48 -17.07 7.05 12.91
N VAL A 49 -17.62 6.20 13.79
CA VAL A 49 -17.37 4.76 13.81
C VAL A 49 -18.27 4.03 12.80
N SER A 50 -19.48 4.54 12.54
CA SER A 50 -20.41 3.97 11.58
C SER A 50 -20.07 4.30 10.12
N LYS A 51 -19.32 5.38 9.87
CA LYS A 51 -18.84 5.71 8.52
C LYS A 51 -17.78 4.69 8.10
N PRO A 52 -17.81 4.21 6.84
CA PRO A 52 -16.75 3.35 6.33
C PRO A 52 -15.40 4.08 6.47
N PRO A 53 -14.30 3.36 6.70
CA PRO A 53 -12.98 3.96 6.83
C PRO A 53 -12.72 4.83 5.60
N ILE A 54 -12.52 6.13 5.81
CA ILE A 54 -12.25 7.07 4.73
C ILE A 54 -10.85 6.77 4.22
N HIS A 55 -10.75 6.01 3.14
CA HIS A 55 -9.51 5.78 2.42
C HIS A 55 -9.07 7.10 1.78
N ARG A 56 -8.11 7.78 2.41
CA ARG A 56 -7.47 8.96 1.82
C ARG A 56 -6.35 8.50 0.91
N ALA A 57 -6.51 8.75 -0.40
CA ALA A 57 -5.45 8.54 -1.37
C ALA A 57 -4.21 9.35 -0.97
N PRO A 58 -3.00 8.85 -1.24
CA PRO A 58 -1.78 9.62 -1.02
C PRO A 58 -1.76 10.83 -1.95
N ASP A 59 -1.41 12.00 -1.41
CA ASP A 59 -1.28 13.22 -2.18
C ASP A 59 0.05 13.18 -2.94
N GLN A 60 -0.04 13.21 -4.28
CA GLN A 60 1.13 13.18 -5.15
C GLN A 60 2.04 14.38 -4.95
N GLY A 61 1.49 15.57 -4.64
CA GLY A 61 2.29 16.76 -4.38
C GLY A 61 3.17 16.61 -3.14
N ILE A 62 2.64 15.98 -2.09
CA ILE A 62 3.39 15.71 -0.86
C ILE A 62 4.46 14.64 -1.10
N LEU A 63 4.14 13.58 -1.83
CA LEU A 63 5.13 12.54 -2.18
C LEU A 63 6.28 13.09 -3.03
N GLU A 64 5.97 13.94 -4.01
CA GLU A 64 6.97 14.62 -4.83
C GLU A 64 7.81 15.58 -4.01
N HIS A 65 7.20 16.32 -3.08
CA HIS A 65 7.91 17.21 -2.19
C HIS A 65 8.88 16.45 -1.29
N GLU A 66 8.45 15.36 -0.64
CA GLU A 66 9.33 14.51 0.17
C GLU A 66 10.44 13.86 -0.66
N ARG A 67 10.17 13.52 -1.93
CA ARG A 67 11.22 13.05 -2.86
C ARG A 67 12.27 14.14 -3.10
N LYS A 68 11.86 15.37 -3.43
CA LYS A 68 12.79 16.50 -3.64
C LYS A 68 13.55 16.84 -2.37
N ARG A 69 12.86 16.90 -1.23
CA ARG A 69 13.45 17.14 0.08
C ARG A 69 14.53 16.11 0.41
N ARG A 70 14.30 14.82 0.17
CA ARG A 70 15.32 13.77 0.38
C ARG A 70 16.56 13.94 -0.49
N VAL A 71 16.43 14.46 -1.71
CA VAL A 71 17.59 14.80 -2.55
C VAL A 71 18.39 15.91 -1.89
N GLU A 72 17.73 17.00 -1.52
CA GLU A 72 18.41 18.17 -0.94
C GLU A 72 19.04 17.87 0.42
N VAL A 73 18.41 17.02 1.25
CA VAL A 73 19.01 16.55 2.51
C VAL A 73 20.34 15.85 2.26
N LYS A 74 20.40 14.91 1.29
CA LYS A 74 21.65 14.20 0.96
C LYS A 74 22.72 15.13 0.37
N VAL A 75 22.30 16.13 -0.41
CA VAL A 75 23.22 17.14 -0.95
C VAL A 75 23.78 18.00 0.18
N MET A 76 22.95 18.38 1.16
CA MET A 76 23.38 19.11 2.34
C MET A 76 24.33 18.28 3.22
N GLU A 77 24.02 17.00 3.45
CA GLU A 77 24.92 16.07 4.16
C GLU A 77 26.29 15.98 3.47
N LEU A 78 26.34 15.84 2.14
CA LEU A 78 27.60 15.83 1.39
C LEU A 78 28.35 17.16 1.54
N ARG A 79 27.65 18.29 1.47
CA ARG A 79 28.25 19.61 1.65
C ARG A 79 28.92 19.72 3.01
N ASP A 80 28.20 19.39 4.09
CA ASP A 80 28.72 19.42 5.46
C ASP A 80 29.98 18.52 5.59
N GLU A 81 29.96 17.31 5.00
CA GLU A 81 31.12 16.41 4.99
C GLU A 81 32.35 16.96 4.24
N LEU A 82 32.14 17.73 3.16
CA LEU A 82 33.23 18.31 2.36
C LEU A 82 33.77 19.59 3.00
N GLU A 83 32.91 20.39 3.64
CA GLU A 83 33.31 21.54 4.44
C GLU A 83 34.15 21.11 5.65
N GLU A 84 33.77 20.03 6.35
CA GLU A 84 34.57 19.45 7.44
C GLU A 84 35.96 18.95 6.99
N LYS A 85 36.09 18.52 5.73
CA LYS A 85 37.37 18.11 5.14
C LYS A 85 38.23 19.29 4.67
N GLY A 86 37.68 20.50 4.65
CA GLY A 86 38.37 21.71 4.21
C GLY A 86 38.62 21.79 2.71
N MET A 87 37.68 21.27 1.89
CA MET A 87 37.71 21.43 0.44
C MET A 87 37.43 22.89 0.03
N GLU A 88 37.84 23.28 -1.18
CA GLU A 88 37.53 24.60 -1.74
C GLU A 88 36.03 24.72 -2.09
N GLU A 89 35.45 25.91 -1.98
CA GLU A 89 34.02 26.16 -2.20
C GLU A 89 33.59 25.75 -3.62
N ASP A 90 34.41 26.04 -4.63
CA ASP A 90 34.16 25.66 -6.03
C ASP A 90 34.08 24.13 -6.21
N ASP A 91 35.00 23.38 -5.59
CA ASP A 91 35.02 21.90 -5.62
C ASP A 91 33.79 21.31 -4.91
N ILE A 92 33.38 21.92 -3.79
CA ILE A 92 32.19 21.51 -3.02
C ILE A 92 30.93 21.66 -3.88
N GLU A 93 30.77 22.79 -4.57
CA GLU A 93 29.61 23.07 -5.42
C GLU A 93 29.53 22.08 -6.61
N GLU A 94 30.67 21.77 -7.24
CA GLU A 94 30.72 20.79 -8.32
C GLU A 94 30.26 19.40 -7.86
N GLU A 95 30.79 18.92 -6.73
CA GLU A 95 30.44 17.59 -6.19
C GLU A 95 28.97 17.54 -5.74
N CYS A 96 28.47 18.61 -5.12
CA CYS A 96 27.06 18.75 -4.76
C CYS A 96 26.14 18.73 -5.99
N SER A 97 26.54 19.43 -7.07
CA SER A 97 25.79 19.45 -8.33
C SER A 97 25.76 18.08 -9.02
N LYS A 98 26.91 17.39 -9.06
CA LYS A 98 27.01 16.01 -9.57
C LYS A 98 26.10 15.06 -8.79
N LEU A 99 26.11 15.16 -7.45
CA LEU A 99 25.24 14.35 -6.59
C LEU A 99 23.75 14.66 -6.82
N ARG A 100 23.38 15.94 -6.92
CA ARG A 100 22.00 16.37 -7.19
C ARG A 100 21.50 15.81 -8.52
N GLN A 101 22.29 15.88 -9.59
CA GLN A 101 21.93 15.31 -10.90
C GLN A 101 21.78 13.78 -10.83
N LYS A 102 22.67 13.09 -10.12
CA LYS A 102 22.61 11.64 -9.95
C LYS A 102 21.34 11.19 -9.21
N LEU A 103 21.02 11.83 -8.10
CA LEU A 103 19.86 11.47 -7.26
C LEU A 103 18.51 11.86 -7.89
N THR A 104 18.47 12.96 -8.65
CA THR A 104 17.26 13.35 -9.39
C THR A 104 16.96 12.35 -10.53
N ALA A 105 17.99 11.89 -11.24
CA ALA A 105 17.88 10.88 -12.29
C ALA A 105 17.53 9.48 -11.76
N GLN A 106 18.04 9.10 -10.58
CA GLN A 106 17.86 7.77 -9.99
C GLN A 106 17.16 7.85 -8.62
N PRO A 107 15.85 8.11 -8.58
CA PRO A 107 15.12 8.27 -7.32
C PRO A 107 15.05 6.99 -6.47
N GLU A 108 15.24 5.82 -7.08
CA GLU A 108 15.29 4.55 -6.36
C GLU A 108 16.47 4.47 -5.39
N GLN A 109 17.55 5.22 -5.64
CA GLN A 109 18.70 5.34 -4.74
C GLN A 109 18.43 6.21 -3.50
N LEU A 110 17.29 6.91 -3.45
CA LEU A 110 16.87 7.69 -2.28
C LEU A 110 16.33 6.82 -1.13
N GLY A 111 16.78 5.56 -1.07
CA GLY A 111 16.52 4.54 -0.06
C GLY A 111 15.99 5.09 1.27
N GLY A 112 14.80 4.64 1.65
CA GLY A 112 14.12 5.07 2.86
C GLY A 112 12.61 5.02 2.67
N ARG A 113 11.94 4.25 3.53
CA ARG A 113 10.49 4.38 3.68
C ARG A 113 10.24 5.65 4.48
N GLY A 114 9.62 6.65 3.85
CA GLY A 114 9.17 7.84 4.57
C GLY A 114 8.23 7.42 5.71
N LEU A 115 8.44 7.98 6.89
CA LEU A 115 7.56 7.76 8.05
C LEU A 115 6.29 8.62 7.99
N ASP A 116 6.17 9.46 6.96
CA ASP A 116 5.05 10.36 6.77
C ASP A 116 3.75 9.60 6.46
N THR A 117 2.63 10.25 6.78
CA THR A 117 1.30 9.66 6.60
C THR A 117 1.03 9.29 5.14
N HIS A 118 1.45 10.11 4.18
CA HIS A 118 1.25 9.88 2.76
C HIS A 118 2.19 8.82 2.18
N SER A 119 3.44 8.75 2.63
CA SER A 119 4.37 7.68 2.22
C SER A 119 3.92 6.32 2.74
N LEU A 120 3.42 6.28 3.99
CA LEU A 120 2.81 5.07 4.55
C LEU A 120 1.53 4.69 3.81
N ALA A 121 0.68 5.66 3.43
CA ALA A 121 -0.51 5.40 2.63
C ALA A 121 -0.16 4.82 1.25
N ALA A 122 0.80 5.42 0.54
CA ALA A 122 1.26 4.92 -0.76
C ALA A 122 1.88 3.51 -0.65
N ALA A 123 2.66 3.25 0.39
CA ALA A 123 3.21 1.92 0.65
C ALA A 123 2.09 0.89 0.92
N LYS A 124 1.09 1.27 1.73
CA LYS A 124 -0.10 0.45 1.99
C LYS A 124 -0.91 0.20 0.73
N GLU A 125 -1.07 1.16 -0.17
CA GLU A 125 -1.78 0.94 -1.45
C GLU A 125 -1.08 -0.12 -2.31
N ILE A 126 0.26 -0.09 -2.36
CA ILE A 126 1.04 -1.11 -3.09
C ILE A 126 0.88 -2.48 -2.42
N GLU A 127 0.98 -2.55 -1.09
CA GLU A 127 0.78 -3.78 -0.31
C GLU A 127 -0.64 -4.34 -0.50
N MET A 128 -1.66 -3.49 -0.42
CA MET A 128 -3.06 -3.85 -0.63
C MET A 128 -3.31 -4.28 -2.08
N SER A 129 -2.71 -3.63 -3.08
CA SER A 129 -2.78 -4.06 -4.48
C SER A 129 -2.15 -5.45 -4.68
N ARG A 130 -1.01 -5.71 -4.04
CA ARG A 130 -0.36 -7.03 -4.07
C ARG A 130 -1.23 -8.10 -3.39
N LEU A 131 -1.80 -7.79 -2.24
CA LEU A 131 -2.71 -8.66 -1.51
C LEU A 131 -3.99 -8.93 -2.32
N GLN A 132 -4.58 -7.91 -2.93
CA GLN A 132 -5.76 -8.02 -3.80
C GLN A 132 -5.52 -9.00 -4.95
N ARG A 133 -4.37 -8.89 -5.63
CA ARG A 133 -3.97 -9.85 -6.68
C ARG A 133 -3.76 -11.25 -6.12
N ALA A 134 -3.14 -11.38 -4.95
CA ALA A 134 -2.90 -12.67 -4.32
C ALA A 134 -4.20 -13.39 -3.90
N LEU A 135 -5.20 -12.63 -3.43
CA LEU A 135 -6.53 -13.17 -3.09
C LEU A 135 -7.45 -13.35 -4.31
N GLY A 136 -7.03 -12.95 -5.51
CA GLY A 136 -7.86 -13.05 -6.71
C GLY A 136 -9.06 -12.10 -6.72
N VAL A 137 -9.01 -11.03 -5.93
CA VAL A 137 -10.07 -10.00 -5.88
C VAL A 137 -9.93 -9.10 -7.11
N SER A 138 -11.02 -8.91 -7.86
CA SER A 138 -11.00 -8.06 -9.06
C SER A 138 -10.80 -6.59 -8.71
N VAL A 139 -10.22 -5.80 -9.64
CA VAL A 139 -10.10 -4.33 -9.50
C VAL A 139 -11.48 -3.67 -9.36
N ASN A 140 -12.49 -4.22 -10.02
CA ASN A 140 -13.87 -3.74 -9.99
C ASN A 140 -14.71 -4.45 -8.90
N HIS A 141 -14.06 -4.92 -7.82
CA HIS A 141 -14.79 -5.56 -6.73
C HIS A 141 -15.56 -4.49 -5.93
N GLU A 142 -16.89 -4.60 -5.94
CA GLU A 142 -17.76 -3.76 -5.12
C GLU A 142 -18.06 -4.46 -3.80
N GLU A 143 -17.76 -3.78 -2.69
CA GLU A 143 -18.11 -4.25 -1.36
C GLU A 143 -19.61 -4.51 -1.25
N GLY A 144 -19.99 -5.63 -0.65
CA GLY A 144 -21.38 -6.04 -0.48
C GLY A 144 -22.07 -6.57 -1.73
N ARG A 145 -21.41 -6.61 -2.91
CA ARG A 145 -21.99 -7.24 -4.11
C ARG A 145 -22.38 -8.70 -3.89
N ALA A 146 -21.64 -9.43 -3.04
CA ALA A 146 -21.96 -10.81 -2.67
C ALA A 146 -23.29 -10.96 -1.91
N PHE A 147 -23.80 -9.90 -1.27
CA PHE A 147 -25.08 -9.92 -0.55
C PHE A 147 -26.25 -9.45 -1.42
N LYS A 148 -25.99 -8.79 -2.55
CA LYS A 148 -27.02 -8.44 -3.53
C LYS A 148 -27.46 -9.72 -4.25
N ARG A 149 -28.77 -9.97 -4.34
CA ARG A 149 -29.28 -11.07 -5.17
C ARG A 149 -28.85 -10.81 -6.61
N GLU A 150 -28.09 -11.73 -7.19
CA GLU A 150 -27.72 -11.68 -8.61
C GLU A 150 -28.99 -11.58 -9.46
N THR A 151 -29.07 -10.53 -10.29
CA THR A 151 -30.12 -10.39 -11.30
C THR A 151 -30.01 -11.52 -12.34
N GLU A 152 -31.11 -11.87 -13.00
CA GLU A 152 -31.10 -12.91 -14.03
C GLU A 152 -30.15 -12.54 -15.19
N GLU A 153 -30.04 -11.26 -15.51
CA GLU A 153 -29.14 -10.72 -16.52
C GLU A 153 -27.66 -10.93 -16.16
N GLU A 154 -27.26 -10.67 -14.91
CA GLU A 154 -25.89 -10.93 -14.45
C GLU A 154 -25.55 -12.43 -14.49
N LYS A 155 -26.52 -13.29 -14.16
CA LYS A 155 -26.35 -14.74 -14.26
C LYS A 155 -26.19 -15.19 -15.71
N ALA A 156 -27.04 -14.68 -16.60
CA ALA A 156 -26.97 -14.95 -18.03
C ALA A 156 -25.64 -14.46 -18.62
N ALA A 157 -25.19 -13.25 -18.26
CA ALA A 157 -23.91 -12.71 -18.68
C ALA A 157 -22.72 -13.54 -18.16
N ARG A 158 -22.78 -14.01 -16.90
CA ARG A 158 -21.74 -14.90 -16.34
C ARG A 158 -21.69 -16.24 -17.08
N LEU A 159 -22.85 -16.83 -17.40
CA LEU A 159 -22.94 -18.07 -18.16
C LEU A 159 -22.42 -17.87 -19.59
N ALA A 160 -22.85 -16.81 -20.29
CA ALA A 160 -22.39 -16.49 -21.64
C ALA A 160 -20.87 -16.28 -21.69
N LYS A 161 -20.29 -15.55 -20.73
CA LYS A 161 -18.83 -15.36 -20.62
C LYS A 161 -18.09 -16.67 -20.35
N ARG A 162 -18.71 -17.60 -19.61
CA ARG A 162 -18.13 -18.93 -19.36
C ARG A 162 -18.16 -19.77 -20.63
N GLU A 163 -19.27 -19.76 -21.36
CA GLU A 163 -19.40 -20.46 -22.65
C GLU A 163 -18.44 -19.90 -23.70
N GLU A 164 -18.30 -18.57 -23.80
CA GLU A 164 -17.35 -17.92 -24.71
C GLU A 164 -15.92 -18.35 -24.42
N ARG A 165 -15.49 -18.30 -23.14
CA ARG A 165 -14.17 -18.79 -22.73
C ARG A 165 -13.98 -20.28 -23.02
N GLU A 166 -15.02 -21.08 -22.90
CA GLU A 166 -14.95 -22.51 -23.21
C GLU A 166 -14.81 -22.75 -24.72
N ARG A 167 -15.56 -22.01 -25.54
CA ARG A 167 -15.44 -22.01 -27.01
C ARG A 167 -14.04 -21.59 -27.45
N GLU A 168 -13.53 -20.48 -26.93
CA GLU A 168 -12.16 -20.02 -27.20
C GLU A 168 -11.11 -21.07 -26.81
N ARG A 169 -11.28 -21.74 -25.67
CA ARG A 169 -10.38 -22.83 -25.24
C ARG A 169 -10.44 -24.03 -26.17
N ILE A 170 -11.62 -24.42 -26.64
CA ILE A 170 -11.80 -25.52 -27.58
C ILE A 170 -11.19 -25.15 -28.93
N GLU A 171 -11.48 -23.96 -29.46
CA GLU A 171 -10.92 -23.47 -30.71
C GLU A 171 -9.38 -23.38 -30.63
N ALA A 172 -8.84 -22.83 -29.55
CA ALA A 172 -7.40 -22.79 -29.31
C ALA A 172 -6.77 -24.19 -29.18
N ALA A 173 -7.50 -25.18 -28.67
CA ALA A 173 -7.03 -26.57 -28.63
C ALA A 173 -6.99 -27.18 -30.04
N ILE A 174 -8.03 -26.97 -30.85
CA ILE A 174 -8.13 -27.45 -32.24
C ILE A 174 -7.04 -26.80 -33.11
N THR A 175 -6.79 -25.50 -32.97
CA THR A 175 -5.74 -24.81 -33.73
C THR A 175 -4.36 -25.34 -33.37
N ARG A 176 -4.07 -25.54 -32.08
CA ARG A 176 -2.83 -26.16 -31.60
C ARG A 176 -2.65 -27.59 -32.12
N GLU A 177 -3.71 -28.39 -32.17
CA GLU A 177 -3.66 -29.75 -32.70
C GLU A 177 -3.33 -29.75 -34.20
N ARG A 178 -3.99 -28.89 -34.99
CA ARG A 178 -3.70 -28.71 -36.42
C ARG A 178 -2.27 -28.21 -36.67
N GLU A 179 -1.76 -27.28 -35.86
CA GLU A 179 -0.38 -26.82 -35.95
C GLU A 179 0.62 -27.93 -35.60
N ASN A 180 0.34 -28.73 -34.57
CA ASN A 180 1.17 -29.87 -34.20
C ASN A 180 1.18 -30.96 -35.28
N GLU A 181 0.03 -31.26 -35.90
CA GLU A 181 -0.05 -32.19 -37.02
C GLU A 181 0.76 -31.71 -38.23
N LYS A 182 0.65 -30.42 -38.59
CA LYS A 182 1.47 -29.82 -39.66
C LYS A 182 2.96 -29.91 -39.34
N ARG A 183 3.37 -29.55 -38.12
CA ARG A 183 4.78 -29.66 -37.68
C ARG A 183 5.28 -31.10 -37.73
N LYS A 184 4.42 -32.08 -37.40
CA LYS A 184 4.75 -33.50 -37.48
C LYS A 184 4.91 -33.96 -38.93
N GLN A 185 3.99 -33.56 -39.82
CA GLN A 185 4.09 -33.86 -41.26
C GLN A 185 5.33 -33.24 -41.90
N GLU A 186 5.63 -31.97 -41.60
CA GLU A 186 6.87 -31.31 -42.06
C GLU A 186 8.12 -32.00 -41.54
N TRP A 187 8.10 -32.46 -40.28
CA TRP A 187 9.20 -33.22 -39.69
C TRP A 187 9.39 -34.58 -40.38
N GLU A 188 8.30 -35.34 -40.59
CA GLU A 188 8.31 -36.62 -41.31
C GLU A 188 8.76 -36.44 -42.77
N GLU A 189 8.34 -35.38 -43.45
CA GLU A 189 8.77 -35.08 -44.83
C GLU A 189 10.26 -34.71 -44.90
N LYS A 190 10.75 -33.86 -43.98
CA LYS A 190 12.18 -33.56 -43.84
C LYS A 190 13.00 -34.81 -43.53
N GLU A 191 12.51 -35.68 -42.66
CA GLU A 191 13.17 -36.94 -42.33
C GLU A 191 13.19 -37.88 -43.55
N ARG A 192 12.09 -37.97 -44.30
CA ARG A 192 12.00 -38.77 -45.53
C ARG A 192 12.96 -38.27 -46.61
N LEU A 193 13.11 -36.95 -46.75
CA LEU A 193 14.10 -36.32 -47.63
C LEU A 193 15.53 -36.64 -47.17
N ARG A 194 15.85 -36.49 -45.88
CA ARG A 194 17.15 -36.88 -45.31
C ARG A 194 17.49 -38.34 -45.59
N ARG A 195 16.57 -39.28 -45.33
CA ARG A 195 16.78 -40.72 -45.62
C ARG A 195 17.00 -40.98 -47.11
N ARG A 196 16.27 -40.29 -48.00
CA ARG A 196 16.48 -40.40 -49.46
C ARG A 196 17.85 -39.88 -49.88
N GLU A 197 18.32 -38.77 -49.31
CA GLU A 197 19.65 -38.23 -49.57
C GLU A 197 20.75 -39.15 -49.06
N GLU A 198 20.61 -39.72 -47.85
CA GLU A 198 21.54 -40.73 -47.32
C GLU A 198 21.61 -41.98 -48.21
N TYR A 199 20.46 -42.48 -48.68
CA TYR A 199 20.43 -43.62 -49.60
C TYR A 199 21.12 -43.30 -50.94
N LYS A 200 20.88 -42.10 -51.49
CA LYS A 200 21.56 -41.65 -52.72
C LYS A 200 23.08 -41.49 -52.52
N ARG A 201 23.54 -41.00 -51.36
CA ARG A 201 24.97 -40.93 -51.03
C ARG A 201 25.58 -42.32 -50.95
N ARG A 202 24.95 -43.25 -50.21
CA ARG A 202 25.42 -44.64 -50.08
C ARG A 202 25.46 -45.44 -51.38
N ARG A 203 24.70 -45.05 -52.41
CA ARG A 203 24.68 -45.73 -53.71
C ARG A 203 25.67 -45.12 -54.72
N ARG A 204 26.31 -44.00 -54.35
CA ARG A 204 27.26 -43.26 -55.20
C ARG A 204 28.71 -43.59 -54.82
N ASP A 205 28.93 -44.00 -53.59
CA ASP A 205 30.14 -44.70 -53.11
C ASP A 205 30.05 -46.20 -53.45
#